data_AF-A0A850DKU0-F1
#
_entry.id   AF-A0A850DKU0-F1
#
_cell.length_a   1.000
_cell.length_b   1.000
_cell.length_c   1.000
_cell.angle_alpha   90.00
_cell.angle_beta   90.00
_cell.angle_gamma   90.00
#
_symmetry.space_group_name_H-M   'P 1'
#
loop_
_entity.id
_entity.type
_entity.pdbx_description
1 polymer ?
#
loop_
_entity_poly.entity_id
_entity_poly.type
_entity_poly.pdbx_seq_one_letter_code
_entity_poly.pdbx_strand_id
1 'polypeptide(L)'
;GAARSGVLPVELASAAAEPGAATAPKAEYAKFVNGYVFSLADGDVVSVIGKLLETFLQLGQTAGKLGLPLADQYLVPGGYRQDFQFGSLVFNQGAGIVTTILKTFNNTYTKEYNAPSGN
;
A
#
# COMPACT_ATOMS: atom_id res chain seq x y z
N GLY A 1 -7.09 10.95 -38.92
CA GLY A 1 -7.80 10.09 -37.93
C GLY A 1 -7.05 8.78 -37.86
N ALA A 2 -6.52 8.39 -36.71
CA ALA A 2 -7.21 7.60 -35.67
C ALA A 2 -7.63 6.22 -36.22
N ALA A 3 -7.31 5.07 -35.62
CA ALA A 3 -7.03 4.80 -34.21
C ALA A 3 -6.05 3.62 -34.05
N ARG A 4 -5.56 3.48 -32.82
CA ARG A 4 -4.33 2.81 -32.41
C ARG A 4 -4.61 1.39 -31.94
N SER A 5 -3.67 0.50 -32.28
CA SER A 5 -3.39 -0.85 -31.79
C SER A 5 -4.25 -1.35 -30.63
N GLY A 6 -4.91 -2.50 -30.87
CA GLY A 6 -5.76 -3.20 -29.92
C GLY A 6 -5.00 -3.58 -28.64
N VAL A 7 -5.55 -3.16 -27.51
CA VAL A 7 -5.24 -3.72 -26.20
C VAL A 7 -6.16 -4.92 -26.03
N LEU A 8 -5.58 -6.11 -25.99
CA LEU A 8 -6.30 -7.33 -25.61
C LEU A 8 -6.81 -7.15 -24.17
N PRO A 9 -8.09 -7.45 -23.88
CA PRO A 9 -8.56 -7.44 -22.51
C PRO A 9 -7.74 -8.46 -21.71
N VAL A 10 -7.05 -7.99 -20.66
CA VAL A 10 -6.49 -8.89 -19.66
C VAL A 10 -7.68 -9.59 -19.03
N GLU A 11 -7.91 -10.85 -19.38
CA GLU A 11 -8.89 -11.70 -18.72
C GLU A 11 -8.59 -11.67 -17.22
N LEU A 12 -9.49 -11.00 -16.49
CA LEU A 12 -9.48 -10.89 -15.04
C LEU A 12 -9.55 -12.31 -14.48
N ALA A 13 -8.39 -12.87 -14.15
CA ALA A 13 -8.31 -14.15 -13.46
C ALA A 13 -9.19 -14.04 -12.21
N SER A 14 -10.25 -14.85 -12.22
CA SER A 14 -11.19 -15.02 -11.12
C SER A 14 -10.39 -15.30 -9.85
N ALA A 15 -10.19 -14.28 -9.01
CA ALA A 15 -9.56 -14.48 -7.71
C ALA A 15 -10.55 -15.29 -6.87
N ALA A 16 -10.21 -16.55 -6.60
CA ALA A 16 -10.91 -17.36 -5.62
C ALA A 16 -10.85 -16.63 -4.29
N ALA A 17 -11.96 -16.00 -3.92
CA ALA A 17 -12.15 -15.43 -2.60
C ALA A 17 -12.05 -16.57 -1.59
N GLU A 18 -11.03 -16.55 -0.74
CA GLU A 18 -11.07 -17.32 0.51
C GLU A 18 -12.19 -16.74 1.37
N PRO A 19 -13.18 -17.54 1.82
CA PRO A 19 -14.36 -17.03 2.50
C PRO A 19 -13.98 -16.56 3.91
N GLY A 20 -13.83 -15.24 4.10
CA GLY A 20 -13.60 -14.70 5.45
C GLY A 20 -13.28 -13.21 5.61
N ALA A 21 -13.09 -12.42 4.55
CA ALA A 21 -12.77 -10.98 4.69
C ALA A 21 -13.95 -10.10 4.27
N ALA A 22 -14.65 -9.56 5.27
CA ALA A 22 -15.71 -8.56 5.08
C ALA A 22 -15.14 -7.26 4.46
N THR A 23 -15.70 -6.86 3.32
CA THR A 23 -15.72 -5.49 2.77
C THR A 23 -14.39 -4.72 2.74
N ALA A 24 -13.35 -5.27 2.09
CA ALA A 24 -12.25 -4.43 1.63
C ALA A 24 -12.69 -3.59 0.41
N PRO A 25 -12.40 -2.28 0.36
CA PRO A 25 -12.65 -1.49 -0.84
C PRO A 25 -11.94 -2.14 -2.04
N LYS A 26 -12.70 -2.36 -3.12
CA LYS A 26 -12.25 -3.05 -4.32
C LYS A 26 -11.25 -2.17 -5.07
N ALA A 27 -9.96 -2.32 -4.80
CA ALA A 27 -8.91 -1.82 -5.66
C ALA A 27 -8.60 -2.85 -6.74
N GLU A 28 -8.52 -2.41 -7.99
CA GLU A 28 -7.98 -3.23 -9.08
C GLU A 28 -6.45 -3.09 -9.08
N TYR A 29 -5.72 -4.15 -9.44
CA TYR A 29 -4.26 -4.10 -9.48
C TYR A 29 -3.66 -4.83 -10.68
N ALA A 30 -2.50 -4.35 -11.11
CA ALA A 30 -1.64 -5.01 -12.09
C ALA A 30 -0.31 -5.41 -11.44
N LYS A 31 0.14 -6.64 -11.70
CA LYS A 31 1.43 -7.16 -11.26
C LYS A 31 2.48 -7.01 -12.35
N PHE A 32 3.62 -6.44 -11.99
CA PHE A 32 4.81 -6.29 -12.80
C PHE A 32 5.96 -7.08 -12.17
N VAL A 33 7.03 -7.32 -12.95
CA VAL A 33 8.21 -8.08 -12.50
C VAL A 33 8.76 -7.57 -11.16
N ASN A 34 8.71 -6.25 -10.92
CA ASN A 34 9.28 -5.60 -9.73
C ASN A 34 8.26 -4.76 -8.94
N GLY A 35 6.96 -4.91 -9.20
CA GLY A 35 5.99 -3.94 -8.68
C GLY A 35 4.55 -4.38 -8.76
N TYR A 36 3.72 -3.77 -7.94
CA TYR A 36 2.27 -3.78 -8.09
C TYR A 36 1.82 -2.34 -8.30
N VAL A 37 0.85 -2.16 -9.18
CA VAL A 37 0.16 -0.87 -9.37
C VAL A 37 -1.30 -1.09 -9.02
N PHE A 38 -1.84 -0.22 -8.18
CA PHE A 38 -3.20 -0.25 -7.68
C PHE A 38 -3.98 0.95 -8.20
N SER A 39 -5.15 0.71 -8.77
CA SER A 39 -6.14 1.75 -9.05
C SER A 39 -7.06 1.86 -7.84
N LEU A 40 -7.02 3.01 -7.17
CA LEU A 40 -7.85 3.32 -6.02
C LEU A 40 -9.22 3.84 -6.47
N ALA A 41 -10.21 3.77 -5.58
CA ALA A 41 -11.60 4.16 -5.87
C ALA A 41 -11.77 5.64 -6.26
N ASP A 42 -10.83 6.50 -5.84
CA ASP A 42 -10.83 7.93 -6.18
C ASP A 42 -10.26 8.22 -7.58
N GLY A 43 -9.74 7.19 -8.27
CA GLY A 43 -9.09 7.31 -9.57
C GLY A 43 -7.57 7.45 -9.50
N ASP A 44 -7.01 7.60 -8.30
CA ASP A 44 -5.56 7.59 -8.08
C ASP A 44 -4.93 6.25 -8.42
N VAL A 45 -3.69 6.31 -8.92
CA VAL A 45 -2.88 5.15 -9.26
C VAL A 45 -1.65 5.15 -8.37
N VAL A 46 -1.48 4.07 -7.59
CA VAL A 46 -0.43 3.95 -6.58
C VAL A 46 0.39 2.70 -6.81
N SER A 47 1.71 2.84 -6.77
CA SER A 47 2.65 1.73 -6.90
C SER A 47 3.20 1.26 -5.55
N VAL A 48 3.44 -0.04 -5.42
CA VAL A 48 4.17 -0.66 -4.31
C VAL A 48 5.30 -1.47 -4.92
N ILE A 49 6.54 -1.14 -4.58
CA ILE A 49 7.75 -1.72 -5.22
C ILE A 49 8.85 -2.07 -4.22
N GLY A 50 9.84 -2.85 -4.69
CA GLY A 50 11.07 -3.14 -3.95
C GLY A 50 10.86 -3.79 -2.57
N LYS A 51 11.69 -3.40 -1.60
CA LYS A 51 11.66 -3.94 -0.23
C LYS A 51 10.32 -3.73 0.48
N LEU A 52 9.65 -2.61 0.19
CA LEU A 52 8.33 -2.32 0.73
C LEU A 52 7.27 -3.28 0.17
N LEU A 53 7.36 -3.62 -1.13
CA LEU A 53 6.50 -4.63 -1.73
C LEU A 53 6.74 -6.00 -1.10
N GLU A 54 7.98 -6.44 -0.95
CA GLU A 54 8.30 -7.73 -0.34
C GLU A 54 7.61 -7.89 1.03
N THR A 55 7.73 -6.87 1.89
CA THR A 55 7.05 -6.86 3.21
C THR A 55 5.53 -6.74 3.09
N PHE A 56 5.01 -5.93 2.17
CA PHE A 56 3.56 -5.80 1.96
C PHE A 56 2.92 -7.14 1.55
N LEU A 57 3.57 -7.91 0.67
CA LEU A 57 3.13 -9.24 0.28
C LEU A 57 3.13 -10.21 1.47
N GLN A 58 4.20 -10.21 2.28
CA GLN A 58 4.31 -11.04 3.48
C GLN A 58 3.24 -10.73 4.53
N LEU A 59 2.76 -9.49 4.57
CA LEU A 59 1.73 -9.04 5.52
C LEU A 59 0.29 -9.31 5.04
N GLY A 60 0.12 -10.02 3.93
CA GLY A 60 -1.21 -10.37 3.40
C GLY A 60 -1.75 -9.37 2.38
N GLN A 61 -0.90 -8.49 1.84
CA GLN A 61 -1.26 -7.57 0.76
C GLN A 61 -2.44 -6.67 1.17
N THR A 62 -3.38 -6.38 0.26
CA THR A 62 -4.55 -5.51 0.52
C THR A 62 -5.55 -6.08 1.51
N ALA A 63 -5.62 -7.41 1.63
CA ALA A 63 -6.44 -8.11 2.63
C ALA A 63 -5.75 -8.19 4.01
N GLY A 64 -4.49 -7.77 4.08
CA GLY A 64 -3.63 -7.87 5.24
C GLY A 64 -3.75 -6.73 6.23
N LYS A 65 -2.83 -6.70 7.20
CA LYS A 65 -2.85 -5.75 8.34
C LYS A 65 -2.68 -4.28 7.94
N LEU A 66 -2.18 -4.01 6.74
CA LEU A 66 -1.94 -2.66 6.24
C LEU A 66 -3.11 -2.08 5.44
N GLY A 67 -3.93 -2.94 4.82
CA GLY A 67 -5.00 -2.53 3.91
C GLY A 67 -4.48 -1.99 2.57
N LEU A 68 -5.26 -1.14 1.90
CA LEU A 68 -4.85 -0.54 0.62
C LEU A 68 -3.67 0.42 0.78
N PRO A 69 -2.77 0.51 -0.23
CA PRO A 69 -1.82 1.61 -0.31
C PRO A 69 -2.57 2.93 -0.56
N LEU A 70 -2.08 4.01 0.03
CA LEU A 70 -2.69 5.35 -0.08
C LEU A 70 -1.87 6.31 -0.97
N ALA A 71 -0.57 6.07 -1.06
CA ALA A 71 0.34 6.87 -1.87
C ALA A 71 1.52 6.00 -2.32
N ASP A 72 2.22 6.45 -3.36
CA ASP A 72 3.52 5.89 -3.72
C ASP A 72 4.51 6.04 -2.56
N GLN A 73 5.58 5.25 -2.60
CA GLN A 73 6.68 5.48 -1.67
C GLN A 73 7.33 6.86 -1.92
N TYR A 74 7.70 7.53 -0.84
CA TYR A 74 8.41 8.81 -0.88
C TYR A 74 9.64 8.78 0.02
N LEU A 75 10.57 9.70 -0.24
CA LEU A 75 11.83 9.79 0.47
C LEU A 75 11.63 10.24 1.93
N VAL A 76 12.35 9.58 2.83
CA VAL A 76 12.50 9.96 4.24
C VAL A 76 13.99 9.89 4.61
N PRO A 77 14.43 10.50 5.73
CA PRO A 77 15.82 10.39 6.15
C PRO A 77 16.25 8.92 6.25
N GLY A 78 17.25 8.54 5.44
CA GLY A 78 17.80 7.17 5.43
C GLY A 78 17.03 6.14 4.60
N GLY A 79 15.98 6.53 3.86
CA GLY A 79 15.36 5.63 2.89
C GLY A 79 13.99 6.06 2.39
N TYR A 80 13.02 5.15 2.43
CA TYR A 80 11.69 5.35 1.84
C TYR A 80 10.58 5.02 2.82
N ARG A 81 9.46 5.73 2.72
CA ARG A 81 8.22 5.42 3.44
C ARG A 81 7.07 5.29 2.46
N GLN A 82 6.17 4.37 2.74
CA GLN A 82 4.89 4.25 2.04
C GLN A 82 3.74 4.11 3.04
N ASP A 83 2.65 4.82 2.76
CA ASP A 83 1.48 4.89 3.62
C ASP A 83 0.35 3.98 3.11
N PHE A 84 -0.31 3.33 4.06
CA PHE A 84 -1.41 2.40 3.85
C PHE A 84 -2.60 2.78 4.73
N GLN A 85 -3.77 2.20 4.44
CA GLN A 85 -5.02 2.46 5.18
C GLN A 85 -4.87 2.31 6.68
N PHE A 86 -4.17 1.26 7.14
CA PHE A 86 -4.06 0.91 8.55
C PHE A 86 -2.63 1.00 9.10
N GLY A 87 -1.70 1.57 8.34
CA GLY A 87 -0.31 1.67 8.77
C GLY A 87 0.61 2.29 7.74
N SER A 88 1.91 2.12 7.96
CA SER A 88 2.97 2.54 7.05
C SER A 88 4.11 1.54 7.09
N LEU A 89 4.85 1.44 5.99
CA LEU A 89 6.12 0.74 5.93
C LEU A 89 7.25 1.77 5.74
N VAL A 90 8.34 1.60 6.49
CA VAL A 90 9.53 2.45 6.39
C VAL A 90 10.73 1.57 6.07
N PHE A 91 11.31 1.76 4.89
CA PHE A 91 12.53 1.08 4.47
C PHE A 91 13.73 1.95 4.80
N ASN A 92 14.62 1.44 5.66
CA ASN A 92 15.94 2.02 5.89
C ASN A 92 16.93 1.40 4.90
N GLN A 93 17.43 2.20 3.96
CA GLN A 93 18.34 1.72 2.92
C GLN A 93 19.72 1.35 3.47
N GLY A 94 20.22 2.10 4.45
CA GLY A 94 21.54 1.85 5.04
C GLY A 94 21.63 0.53 5.81
N ALA A 95 20.55 0.17 6.50
CA ALA A 95 20.43 -1.07 7.27
C ALA A 95 19.81 -2.23 6.47
N GLY A 96 19.10 -1.95 5.38
CA GLY A 96 18.37 -2.97 4.61
C GLY A 96 17.10 -3.47 5.29
N ILE A 97 16.57 -2.74 6.28
CA ILE A 97 15.46 -3.19 7.15
C ILE A 97 14.17 -2.43 6.82
N VAL A 98 13.05 -3.15 6.80
CA VAL A 98 11.70 -2.56 6.71
C VAL A 98 11.01 -2.60 8.07
N THR A 99 10.63 -1.43 8.58
CA THR A 99 9.86 -1.27 9.81
C THR A 99 8.37 -1.13 9.48
N THR A 100 7.53 -1.90 10.18
CA THR A 100 6.07 -1.83 10.05
C THR A 100 5.47 -1.01 11.19
N ILE A 101 4.69 0.02 10.85
CA ILE A 101 4.00 0.89 11.81
C ILE A 101 2.50 0.72 11.59
N LEU A 102 1.75 0.12 12.53
CA LEU A 102 0.28 0.07 12.42
C LEU A 102 -0.36 1.25 13.14
N LYS A 103 -1.37 1.85 12.53
CA LYS A 103 -2.12 2.98 13.11
C LYS A 103 -2.78 2.62 14.44
N THR A 104 -3.15 1.36 14.63
CA THR A 104 -3.68 0.86 15.92
C THR A 104 -2.66 1.00 17.06
N PHE A 105 -1.35 0.89 16.79
CA PHE A 105 -0.29 1.20 17.77
C PHE A 105 -0.03 2.70 17.88
N ASN A 106 -0.22 3.46 16.78
CA ASN A 106 0.07 4.89 16.74
C ASN A 106 -1.06 5.78 17.31
N ASN A 107 -2.27 5.24 17.51
CA ASN A 107 -3.39 5.96 18.12
C ASN A 107 -3.10 6.42 19.57
N THR A 108 -2.06 5.87 20.19
CA THR A 108 -1.53 6.31 21.50
C THR A 108 -0.45 7.40 21.36
N TYR A 109 0.23 7.52 20.21
CA TYR A 109 1.33 8.48 20.00
C TYR A 109 0.87 9.81 19.37
N THR A 110 -0.10 9.80 18.46
CA THR A 110 -0.64 11.04 17.86
C THR A 110 -1.66 11.76 18.76
N LYS A 111 -2.29 11.08 19.72
CA LYS A 111 -3.06 11.79 20.76
C LYS A 111 -2.15 12.58 21.71
N GLU A 112 -0.93 12.09 21.97
CA GLU A 112 0.04 12.76 22.83
C GLU A 112 0.77 13.92 22.11
N TYR A 113 0.99 13.82 20.78
CA TYR A 113 1.65 14.89 20.01
C TYR A 113 0.71 16.01 19.51
N ASN A 114 -0.58 15.71 19.30
CA ASN A 114 -1.57 16.71 18.86
C ASN A 114 -2.45 17.24 20.01
N ALA A 115 -2.20 16.87 21.26
CA ALA A 115 -2.70 17.68 22.36
C ALA A 115 -1.93 19.01 22.31
N PRO A 116 -2.59 20.17 22.10
CA PRO A 116 -1.92 21.43 22.38
C PRO A 116 -1.43 21.35 23.82
N SER A 117 -0.12 21.46 24.01
CA SER A 117 0.44 21.72 25.32
C SER A 117 -0.21 22.99 25.88
N GLY A 118 -1.14 22.79 26.82
CA GLY A 118 -1.70 23.84 27.66
C GLY A 118 -3.09 24.35 27.26
N ASN A 119 -4.07 24.08 28.13
CA ASN A 119 -4.62 25.17 28.93
C ASN A 119 -4.95 24.67 30.34
#